data_AF-A0A965AZD7-F1
#
_entry.id   AF-A0A965AZD7-F1
#
_cell.length_a   1.000
_cell.length_b   1.000
_cell.length_c   1.000
_cell.angle_alpha   90.00
_cell.angle_beta   90.00
_cell.angle_gamma   90.00
#
_symmetry.space_group_name_H-M   'P 1'
#
loop_
_entity.id
_entity.type
_entity.pdbx_description
1 polymer ?
#
loop_
_entity_poly.entity_id
_entity_poly.type
_entity_poly.pdbx_seq_one_letter_code
_entity_poly.pdbx_strand_id
1 'polypeptide(L)'
;MIPFPNIDPEIFSIDLFGFHLALRWYALAYIAGILLAWRIMFVTTSRAPLWPNATPPIAPKAVEDLITYSILGIILGGRLGYVVFYQPGYYIANPAEILQVWNGGMSFHGGFLGVVIAAYLFLRKYDAPILTGADMIAIASPAGLLLGRLANFINAELWGRETDAPWGVVFPGDAAQACGQITGVCARHPSQLYEAALEGLVLGVLLLYLAYRRGGLRYPGLLTGVFL
;
A
#
# COMPACT_ATOMS: atom_id res chain seq x y z
N MET A 1 22.50 4.73 19.03
CA MET A 1 21.47 3.68 18.86
C MET A 1 20.23 4.10 19.61
N ILE A 2 19.07 4.01 18.97
CA ILE A 2 17.78 4.41 19.51
C ILE A 2 17.01 3.12 19.86
N PRO A 3 16.56 2.91 21.11
CA PRO A 3 15.69 1.78 21.41
C PRO A 3 14.38 1.93 20.65
N PHE A 4 13.84 0.82 20.12
CA PHE A 4 12.51 0.86 19.52
C PHE A 4 11.49 1.32 20.57
N PRO A 5 10.60 2.28 20.24
CA PRO A 5 9.61 2.77 21.17
C PRO A 5 8.67 1.65 21.60
N ASN A 6 8.19 1.69 22.84
CA ASN A 6 7.22 0.73 23.35
C ASN A 6 5.83 1.03 22.76
N ILE A 7 5.61 0.60 21.51
CA ILE A 7 4.36 0.77 20.77
C ILE A 7 3.74 -0.62 20.63
N ASP A 8 2.54 -0.77 21.17
CA ASP A 8 1.73 -1.96 20.93
C ASP A 8 1.20 -1.94 19.48
N PRO A 9 1.36 -3.02 18.69
CA PRO A 9 0.76 -3.11 17.36
C PRO A 9 -0.78 -3.07 17.39
N GLU A 10 -1.38 -3.38 18.54
CA GLU A 10 -2.81 -3.33 18.79
C GLU A 10 -3.20 -2.00 19.45
N ILE A 11 -4.20 -1.34 18.87
CA ILE A 11 -4.77 -0.10 19.42
C ILE A 11 -5.60 -0.41 20.64
N PHE A 12 -6.44 -1.43 20.49
CA PHE A 12 -7.18 -2.06 21.58
C PHE A 12 -7.54 -3.48 21.16
N SER A 13 -7.66 -4.35 22.16
CA SER A 13 -8.17 -5.70 22.01
C SER A 13 -9.34 -5.92 22.96
N ILE A 14 -10.29 -6.75 22.54
CA ILE A 14 -11.43 -7.17 23.34
C ILE A 14 -11.53 -8.68 23.24
N ASP A 15 -11.48 -9.34 24.39
CA ASP A 15 -11.76 -10.76 24.53
C ASP A 15 -13.27 -10.97 24.74
N LEU A 16 -13.94 -11.56 23.74
CA LEU A 16 -15.38 -11.82 23.76
C LEU A 16 -15.63 -13.30 23.46
N PHE A 17 -16.23 -14.02 24.41
CA PHE A 17 -16.64 -15.43 24.25
C PHE A 17 -15.51 -16.37 23.78
N GLY A 18 -14.26 -16.10 24.19
CA GLY A 18 -13.08 -16.87 23.77
C GLY A 18 -12.47 -16.43 22.43
N PHE A 19 -12.99 -15.36 21.81
CA PHE A 19 -12.41 -14.74 20.63
C PHE A 19 -11.67 -13.46 21.01
N HIS A 20 -10.39 -13.39 20.67
CA HIS A 20 -9.56 -12.19 20.83
C HIS A 20 -9.70 -11.30 19.58
N LEU A 21 -10.50 -10.24 19.68
CA LEU A 21 -10.68 -9.26 18.62
C LEU A 21 -9.75 -8.07 18.85
N ALA A 22 -8.76 -7.89 17.99
CA ALA A 22 -7.82 -6.78 18.07
C ALA A 22 -7.92 -5.84 16.88
N LEU A 23 -8.05 -4.54 17.15
CA LEU A 23 -7.87 -3.51 16.13
C LEU A 23 -6.40 -3.12 16.06
N ARG A 24 -5.77 -3.34 14.90
CA ARG A 24 -4.34 -3.08 14.69
C ARG A 24 -4.10 -1.74 14.01
N TRP A 25 -2.99 -1.08 14.35
CA TRP A 25 -2.54 0.14 13.66
C TRP A 25 -2.42 -0.04 12.15
N TYR A 26 -1.97 -1.22 11.73
CA TYR A 26 -1.86 -1.60 10.33
C TYR A 26 -3.19 -1.57 9.58
N ALA A 27 -4.28 -2.04 10.20
CA ALA A 27 -5.61 -1.99 9.59
C ALA A 27 -6.10 -0.54 9.43
N LEU A 28 -5.87 0.31 10.45
CA LEU A 28 -6.19 1.73 10.35
C LEU A 28 -5.36 2.45 9.29
N ALA A 29 -4.07 2.14 9.18
CA ALA A 29 -3.21 2.72 8.15
C ALA A 29 -3.72 2.41 6.75
N TYR A 30 -4.19 1.18 6.50
CA TYR A 30 -4.82 0.84 5.22
C TYR A 30 -6.12 1.59 4.97
N ILE A 31 -7.02 1.64 5.96
CA ILE A 31 -8.29 2.37 5.83
C ILE A 31 -8.01 3.85 5.54
N ALA A 32 -7.12 4.48 6.30
CA ALA A 32 -6.72 5.87 6.09
C ALA A 32 -6.06 6.08 4.72
N GLY A 33 -5.21 5.15 4.28
CA GLY A 33 -4.59 5.18 2.95
C GLY A 33 -5.61 5.12 1.81
N ILE A 34 -6.60 4.23 1.92
CA ILE A 34 -7.69 4.11 0.95
C ILE A 34 -8.54 5.38 0.94
N LEU A 35 -8.90 5.93 2.11
CA LEU A 35 -9.68 7.16 2.21
C LEU A 35 -8.94 8.36 1.62
N LEU A 36 -7.63 8.48 1.87
CA LEU A 36 -6.81 9.52 1.28
C LEU A 36 -6.68 9.35 -0.24
N ALA A 37 -6.45 8.12 -0.72
CA ALA A 37 -6.38 7.84 -2.15
C ALA A 37 -7.71 8.17 -2.86
N TRP A 38 -8.83 7.75 -2.29
CA TRP A 38 -10.17 8.13 -2.75
C TRP A 38 -10.32 9.65 -2.79
N ARG A 39 -9.96 10.35 -1.71
CA ARG A 39 -10.11 11.80 -1.63
C ARG A 39 -9.27 12.52 -2.68
N ILE A 40 -8.01 12.09 -2.86
CA ILE A 40 -7.11 12.65 -3.88
C ILE A 40 -7.70 12.44 -5.27
N MET A 41 -8.12 11.22 -5.62
CA MET A 41 -8.71 10.93 -6.92
C MET A 41 -10.03 11.69 -7.14
N PHE A 42 -10.94 11.69 -6.17
CA PHE A 42 -12.21 12.40 -6.24
C PHE A 42 -12.01 13.90 -6.47
N VAL A 43 -11.15 14.55 -5.67
CA VAL A 43 -10.89 15.99 -5.82
C VAL A 43 -10.22 16.30 -7.15
N THR A 44 -9.31 15.45 -7.62
CA THR A 44 -8.58 15.68 -8.87
C THR A 44 -9.50 15.51 -10.09
N THR A 45 -10.31 14.44 -10.13
CA THR A 45 -11.32 14.20 -11.19
C THR A 45 -12.40 15.28 -11.20
N SER A 46 -12.74 15.87 -10.06
CA SER A 46 -13.70 16.99 -9.97
C SER A 46 -13.17 18.29 -10.57
N ARG A 47 -11.89 18.38 -10.91
CA ARG A 47 -11.24 19.55 -11.50
C ARG A 47 -10.95 19.33 -12.98
N ALA A 48 -12.01 19.40 -13.78
CA ALA A 48 -11.96 19.26 -15.24
C ALA A 48 -10.74 19.93 -15.92
N PRO A 49 -10.36 21.20 -15.63
CA PRO A 49 -9.26 21.88 -16.32
C PRO A 49 -7.85 21.27 -16.13
N LEU A 50 -7.68 20.34 -15.20
CA LEU A 50 -6.42 19.61 -15.01
C LEU A 50 -6.19 18.55 -16.10
N TRP A 51 -7.25 18.08 -16.73
CA TRP A 51 -7.25 16.94 -17.64
C TRP A 51 -7.16 17.37 -19.11
N PRO A 52 -6.75 16.46 -20.03
CA PRO A 52 -6.74 16.74 -21.46
C PRO A 52 -8.14 17.14 -21.93
N ASN A 53 -8.24 18.20 -22.74
CA ASN A 53 -9.52 18.74 -23.24
C ASN A 53 -10.55 19.04 -22.13
N ALA A 54 -10.09 19.35 -20.92
CA ALA A 54 -10.93 19.52 -19.74
C ALA A 54 -11.85 18.33 -19.43
N THR A 55 -11.46 17.11 -19.81
CA THR A 55 -12.27 15.90 -19.68
C THR A 55 -11.56 14.89 -18.77
N PRO A 56 -12.02 14.67 -17.52
CA PRO A 56 -11.43 13.66 -16.64
C PRO A 56 -11.67 12.24 -17.19
N PRO A 57 -10.84 11.25 -16.82
CA PRO A 57 -10.93 9.89 -17.36
C PRO A 57 -12.24 9.19 -16.96
N ILE A 58 -12.75 9.52 -15.78
CA ILE A 58 -14.01 9.00 -15.25
C ILE A 58 -14.74 10.10 -14.49
N ALA A 59 -16.04 9.93 -14.29
CA ALA A 59 -16.83 10.82 -13.43
C ALA A 59 -16.35 10.73 -11.97
N PRO A 60 -16.38 11.82 -11.18
CA PRO A 60 -15.90 11.81 -9.79
C PRO A 60 -16.57 10.74 -8.91
N LYS A 61 -17.87 10.49 -9.11
CA LYS A 61 -18.60 9.43 -8.38
C LYS A 61 -18.09 8.02 -8.71
N ALA A 62 -17.61 7.80 -9.94
CA ALA A 62 -17.09 6.49 -10.36
C ALA A 62 -15.74 6.15 -9.70
N VAL A 63 -15.11 7.08 -8.99
CA VAL A 63 -13.91 6.82 -8.17
C VAL A 63 -14.21 5.83 -7.04
N GLU A 64 -15.42 5.87 -6.47
CA GLU A 64 -15.85 4.93 -5.40
C GLU A 64 -15.93 3.49 -5.93
N ASP A 65 -16.47 3.33 -7.13
CA ASP A 65 -16.51 2.03 -7.81
C ASP A 65 -15.08 1.54 -8.14
N LEU A 66 -14.20 2.42 -8.64
CA LEU A 66 -12.81 2.06 -8.92
C LEU A 66 -12.06 1.60 -7.66
N ILE A 67 -12.25 2.29 -6.53
CA ILE A 67 -11.69 1.88 -5.24
C ILE A 67 -12.22 0.50 -4.85
N THR A 68 -13.52 0.27 -5.00
CA THR A 68 -14.15 -1.04 -4.72
C THR A 68 -13.55 -2.14 -5.59
N TYR A 69 -13.39 -1.90 -6.89
CA TYR A 69 -12.74 -2.83 -7.83
C TYR A 69 -11.29 -3.10 -7.40
N SER A 70 -10.55 -2.07 -6.97
CA SER A 70 -9.17 -2.20 -6.53
C SER A 70 -9.06 -3.01 -5.22
N ILE A 71 -9.97 -2.83 -4.27
CA ILE A 71 -10.04 -3.63 -3.04
C ILE A 71 -10.34 -5.10 -3.36
N LEU A 72 -11.28 -5.37 -4.27
CA LEU A 72 -11.54 -6.74 -4.70
C LEU A 72 -10.32 -7.32 -5.43
N GLY A 73 -9.67 -6.52 -6.28
CA GLY A 73 -8.44 -6.90 -6.99
C GLY A 73 -7.31 -7.28 -6.03
N ILE A 74 -7.05 -6.48 -4.99
CA ILE A 74 -5.97 -6.77 -4.03
C ILE A 74 -6.26 -8.01 -3.19
N ILE A 75 -7.51 -8.21 -2.76
CA ILE A 75 -7.91 -9.37 -1.94
C ILE A 75 -7.84 -10.65 -2.79
N LEU A 76 -8.50 -10.66 -3.95
CA LEU A 76 -8.56 -11.84 -4.82
C LEU A 76 -7.18 -12.15 -5.41
N GLY A 77 -6.50 -11.14 -5.96
CA GLY A 77 -5.17 -11.30 -6.52
C GLY A 77 -4.14 -11.71 -5.47
N GLY A 78 -4.18 -11.09 -4.28
CA GLY A 78 -3.28 -11.43 -3.19
C GLY A 78 -3.47 -12.86 -2.71
N ARG A 79 -4.72 -13.30 -2.58
CA ARG A 79 -5.03 -14.67 -2.17
C ARG A 79 -4.64 -15.70 -3.24
N LEU A 80 -5.05 -15.49 -4.48
CA LEU A 80 -4.74 -16.41 -5.59
C LEU A 80 -3.24 -16.46 -5.85
N GLY A 81 -2.55 -15.32 -5.79
CA GLY A 81 -1.10 -15.28 -5.89
C GLY A 81 -0.41 -16.04 -4.77
N TYR A 82 -0.95 -16.01 -3.54
CA TYR A 82 -0.40 -16.82 -2.45
C TYR A 82 -0.55 -18.32 -2.73
N VAL A 83 -1.77 -18.72 -3.11
CA VAL A 83 -2.12 -20.10 -3.45
C VAL A 83 -1.22 -20.65 -4.55
N VAL A 84 -1.06 -19.90 -5.65
CA VAL A 84 -0.33 -20.37 -6.84
C VAL A 84 1.19 -20.33 -6.62
N PHE A 85 1.73 -19.27 -6.01
CA PHE A 85 3.18 -19.07 -5.93
C PHE A 85 3.85 -19.76 -4.75
N TYR A 86 3.14 -19.96 -3.62
CA TYR A 86 3.76 -20.44 -2.38
C TYR A 86 3.32 -21.85 -1.99
N GLN A 87 2.05 -22.21 -2.16
CA GLN A 87 1.52 -23.50 -1.68
C GLN A 87 0.54 -24.21 -2.64
N PRO A 88 0.86 -24.37 -3.93
CA PRO A 88 -0.09 -24.89 -4.93
C PRO A 88 -0.57 -26.31 -4.60
N GLY A 89 0.33 -27.21 -4.19
CA GLY A 89 -0.03 -28.59 -3.87
C GLY A 89 -1.00 -28.72 -2.68
N TYR A 90 -0.84 -27.88 -1.66
CA TYR A 90 -1.71 -27.87 -0.49
C TYR A 90 -3.15 -27.47 -0.85
N TYR A 91 -3.32 -26.42 -1.65
CA TYR A 91 -4.64 -25.90 -2.01
C TYR A 91 -5.35 -26.74 -3.07
N ILE A 92 -4.63 -27.53 -3.87
CA ILE A 92 -5.24 -28.56 -4.73
C ILE A 92 -5.92 -29.64 -3.87
N ALA A 93 -5.30 -30.02 -2.75
CA ALA A 93 -5.90 -30.97 -1.81
C ALA A 93 -7.01 -30.34 -0.95
N ASN A 94 -6.94 -29.03 -0.68
CA ASN A 94 -7.87 -28.29 0.19
C ASN A 94 -8.49 -27.07 -0.50
N PRO A 95 -9.30 -27.24 -1.57
CA PRO A 95 -9.77 -26.13 -2.40
C PRO A 95 -10.68 -25.14 -1.65
N ALA A 96 -11.42 -25.60 -0.65
CA ALA A 96 -12.28 -24.73 0.17
C ALA A 96 -11.46 -23.68 0.97
N GLU A 97 -10.20 -23.99 1.29
CA GLU A 97 -9.33 -23.08 2.04
C GLU A 97 -8.85 -21.90 1.21
N ILE A 98 -8.96 -21.96 -0.13
CA ILE A 98 -8.61 -20.82 -1.00
C ILE A 98 -9.42 -19.58 -0.61
N LEU A 99 -10.68 -19.74 -0.20
CA LEU A 99 -11.57 -18.62 0.17
C LEU A 99 -11.31 -18.10 1.60
N GLN A 100 -10.56 -18.83 2.41
CA GLN A 100 -10.33 -18.51 3.83
C GLN A 100 -9.22 -17.46 4.00
N VAL A 101 -9.50 -16.23 3.56
CA VAL A 101 -8.55 -15.10 3.62
C VAL A 101 -8.19 -14.67 5.05
N TRP A 102 -9.02 -15.03 6.04
CA TRP A 102 -8.79 -14.72 7.46
C TRP A 102 -7.70 -15.59 8.11
N ASN A 103 -7.30 -16.70 7.49
CA ASN A 103 -6.17 -17.52 7.98
C ASN A 103 -4.80 -16.92 7.61
N GLY A 104 -4.76 -15.70 7.05
CA GLY A 104 -3.56 -15.11 6.48
C GLY A 104 -3.18 -15.76 5.14
N GLY A 105 -1.94 -15.54 4.70
CA GLY A 105 -1.45 -16.03 3.40
C GLY A 105 -1.91 -15.15 2.25
N MET A 106 -1.20 -14.04 2.06
CA MET A 106 -1.43 -13.07 0.99
C MET A 106 -0.11 -12.80 0.26
N SER A 107 -0.17 -12.75 -1.07
CA SER A 107 0.97 -12.43 -1.93
C SER A 107 0.94 -10.95 -2.32
N PHE A 108 2.02 -10.21 -2.05
CA PHE A 108 2.15 -8.83 -2.53
C PHE A 108 2.04 -8.75 -4.06
N HIS A 109 2.82 -9.58 -4.78
CA HIS A 109 2.83 -9.60 -6.26
C HIS A 109 1.45 -9.94 -6.83
N GLY A 110 0.76 -10.92 -6.20
CA GLY A 110 -0.61 -11.27 -6.58
C GLY A 110 -1.57 -10.11 -6.37
N GLY A 111 -1.48 -9.44 -5.22
CA GLY A 111 -2.31 -8.28 -4.89
C GLY A 111 -2.09 -7.12 -5.86
N PHE A 112 -0.83 -6.78 -6.15
CA PHE A 112 -0.47 -5.75 -7.13
C PHE A 112 -1.02 -6.07 -8.52
N LEU A 113 -0.80 -7.28 -9.03
CA LEU A 113 -1.32 -7.70 -10.33
C LEU A 113 -2.86 -7.67 -10.35
N GLY A 114 -3.50 -8.10 -9.26
CA GLY A 114 -4.95 -8.04 -9.10
C GLY A 114 -5.51 -6.62 -9.19
N VAL A 115 -4.84 -5.65 -8.56
CA VAL A 115 -5.21 -4.22 -8.67
C VAL A 115 -5.04 -3.71 -10.10
N VAL A 116 -3.92 -4.02 -10.75
CA VAL A 116 -3.66 -3.62 -12.15
C VAL A 116 -4.76 -4.16 -13.09
N ILE A 117 -5.10 -5.44 -12.96
CA ILE A 117 -6.16 -6.08 -13.76
C ILE A 117 -7.53 -5.44 -13.44
N ALA A 118 -7.85 -5.25 -12.16
CA ALA A 118 -9.13 -4.65 -11.75
C ALA A 118 -9.29 -3.22 -12.29
N ALA A 119 -8.25 -2.40 -12.18
CA ALA A 119 -8.23 -1.04 -12.72
C ALA A 119 -8.34 -1.04 -14.24
N TYR A 120 -7.62 -1.93 -14.94
CA TYR A 120 -7.71 -2.07 -16.38
C TYR A 120 -9.13 -2.44 -16.85
N LEU A 121 -9.73 -3.46 -16.23
CA LEU A 121 -11.09 -3.90 -16.54
C LEU A 121 -12.12 -2.81 -16.25
N PHE A 122 -11.95 -2.09 -15.14
CA PHE A 122 -12.80 -0.95 -14.80
C PHE A 122 -12.71 0.14 -15.85
N LEU A 123 -11.51 0.63 -16.19
CA LEU A 123 -11.34 1.70 -17.17
C LEU A 123 -11.87 1.29 -18.55
N ARG A 124 -11.70 0.03 -18.95
CA ARG A 124 -12.30 -0.53 -20.18
C ARG A 124 -13.83 -0.54 -20.14
N LYS A 125 -14.44 -0.92 -19.02
CA LYS A 125 -15.90 -0.97 -18.87
C LYS A 125 -16.56 0.41 -19.03
N TYR A 126 -15.85 1.49 -18.66
CA TYR A 126 -16.37 2.86 -18.72
C TYR A 126 -15.82 3.64 -19.93
N ASP A 127 -15.21 2.97 -20.91
CA ASP A 127 -14.57 3.58 -22.09
C ASP A 127 -13.58 4.71 -21.73
N ALA A 128 -12.94 4.58 -20.58
CA ALA A 128 -12.01 5.57 -20.04
C ALA A 128 -10.60 5.40 -20.66
N PRO A 129 -9.89 6.49 -21.02
CA PRO A 129 -8.51 6.40 -21.48
C PRO A 129 -7.59 5.81 -20.41
N ILE A 130 -7.00 4.65 -20.69
CA ILE A 130 -6.26 3.85 -19.70
C ILE A 130 -5.11 4.63 -19.08
N LEU A 131 -4.28 5.32 -19.88
CA LEU A 131 -3.12 6.06 -19.38
C LEU A 131 -3.52 7.25 -18.50
N THR A 132 -4.63 7.92 -18.82
CA THR A 132 -5.17 9.00 -18.01
C THR A 132 -5.74 8.48 -16.69
N GLY A 133 -6.39 7.31 -16.71
CA GLY A 133 -6.81 6.60 -15.48
C GLY A 133 -5.62 6.11 -14.66
N ALA A 134 -4.53 5.67 -15.30
CA ALA A 134 -3.31 5.26 -14.61
C ALA A 134 -2.62 6.46 -13.92
N ASP A 135 -2.56 7.63 -14.57
CA ASP A 135 -2.03 8.85 -13.94
C ASP A 135 -2.84 9.23 -12.69
N MET A 136 -4.17 9.09 -12.76
CA MET A 136 -5.07 9.32 -11.63
C MET A 136 -4.78 8.41 -10.45
N ILE A 137 -4.51 7.13 -10.70
CA ILE A 137 -4.17 6.15 -9.65
C ILE A 137 -2.78 6.46 -9.10
N ALA A 138 -1.80 6.72 -9.97
CA ALA A 138 -0.42 6.99 -9.60
C ALA A 138 -0.27 8.17 -8.64
N ILE A 139 -1.01 9.27 -8.84
CA ILE A 139 -0.96 10.42 -7.90
C ILE A 139 -1.51 10.11 -6.51
N ALA A 140 -2.32 9.05 -6.37
CA ALA A 140 -2.98 8.67 -5.13
C ALA A 140 -2.22 7.55 -4.39
N SER A 141 -1.48 6.71 -5.11
CA SER A 141 -0.72 5.57 -4.56
C SER A 141 0.25 5.93 -3.42
N PRO A 142 1.01 7.04 -3.45
CA PRO A 142 1.95 7.39 -2.38
C PRO A 142 1.31 7.55 -1.00
N ALA A 143 0.02 7.91 -0.91
CA ALA A 143 -0.67 7.99 0.38
C ALA A 143 -0.76 6.62 1.07
N GLY A 144 -1.02 5.56 0.30
CA GLY A 144 -1.02 4.19 0.80
C GLY A 144 0.38 3.70 1.18
N LEU A 145 1.39 4.04 0.36
CA LEU A 145 2.79 3.70 0.65
C LEU A 145 3.26 4.36 1.95
N LEU A 146 3.02 5.66 2.11
CA LEU A 146 3.38 6.41 3.31
C LEU A 146 2.83 5.73 4.57
N LEU A 147 1.52 5.50 4.62
CA LEU A 147 0.86 4.97 5.80
C LEU A 147 1.19 3.49 6.04
N GLY A 148 1.32 2.69 4.98
CA GLY A 148 1.73 1.30 5.07
C GLY A 148 3.13 1.16 5.68
N ARG A 149 4.10 1.98 5.23
CA ARG A 149 5.47 1.96 5.75
C ARG A 149 5.56 2.45 7.19
N LEU A 150 4.77 3.46 7.56
CA LEU A 150 4.66 3.87 8.97
C LEU A 150 4.08 2.75 9.84
N ALA A 151 3.09 2.01 9.33
CA ALA A 151 2.55 0.87 10.05
C ALA A 151 3.53 -0.30 10.16
N ASN A 152 4.38 -0.55 9.14
CA ASN A 152 5.47 -1.52 9.25
C ASN A 152 6.45 -1.11 10.37
N PHE A 153 6.75 0.18 10.48
CA PHE A 153 7.58 0.66 11.59
C PHE A 153 6.90 0.40 12.95
N ILE A 154 5.61 0.71 13.09
CA ILE A 154 4.84 0.45 14.33
C ILE A 154 4.81 -1.04 14.68
N ASN A 155 4.60 -1.91 13.69
CA ASN A 155 4.65 -3.37 13.86
C ASN A 155 6.06 -3.90 14.12
N ALA A 156 7.07 -3.04 14.10
CA ALA A 156 8.47 -3.40 14.14
C ALA A 156 8.80 -4.48 13.12
N GLU A 157 8.39 -4.35 11.84
CA GLU A 157 8.64 -5.33 10.76
C GLU A 157 9.29 -4.66 9.53
N LEU A 158 9.95 -5.45 8.66
CA LEU A 158 10.64 -4.95 7.45
C LEU A 158 11.74 -3.91 7.75
N TRP A 159 12.43 -4.08 8.88
CA TRP A 159 13.61 -3.31 9.23
C TRP A 159 14.76 -3.55 8.24
N GLY A 160 15.67 -2.59 8.16
CA GLY A 160 16.77 -2.62 7.22
C GLY A 160 17.92 -3.51 7.65
N ARG A 161 19.03 -3.39 6.92
CA ARG A 161 20.31 -4.00 7.31
C ARG A 161 20.83 -3.43 8.64
N GLU A 162 21.67 -4.21 9.30
CA GLU A 162 22.47 -3.80 10.46
C GLU A 162 23.27 -2.52 10.17
N THR A 163 23.42 -1.67 11.19
CA THR A 163 24.05 -0.36 11.02
C THR A 163 24.62 0.20 12.32
N ASP A 164 25.77 0.87 12.20
CA ASP A 164 26.39 1.67 13.26
C ASP A 164 26.00 3.15 13.18
N ALA A 165 25.10 3.53 12.27
CA ALA A 165 24.65 4.91 12.12
C ALA A 165 24.03 5.43 13.44
N PRO A 166 24.22 6.72 13.78
CA PRO A 166 23.77 7.25 15.07
C PRO A 166 22.24 7.17 15.26
N TRP A 167 21.49 7.15 14.16
CA TRP A 167 20.01 6.99 14.12
C TRP A 167 19.55 5.53 13.91
N GLY A 168 20.44 4.55 13.99
CA GLY A 168 20.06 3.13 13.97
C GLY A 168 19.13 2.78 15.12
N VAL A 169 18.09 1.99 14.82
CA VAL A 169 17.04 1.59 15.76
C VAL A 169 17.22 0.13 16.18
N VAL A 170 17.12 -0.13 17.47
CA VAL A 170 17.17 -1.47 18.05
C VAL A 170 15.76 -2.05 18.06
N PHE A 171 15.41 -2.81 17.02
CA PHE A 171 14.09 -3.45 16.89
C PHE A 171 13.97 -4.69 17.78
N PRO A 172 12.76 -4.96 18.34
CA PRO A 172 12.52 -6.14 19.17
C PRO A 172 12.54 -7.45 18.36
N GLY A 173 12.76 -8.56 19.06
CA GLY A 173 12.67 -9.91 18.52
C GLY A 173 13.99 -10.51 18.02
N ASP A 174 14.10 -11.83 18.13
CA ASP A 174 15.34 -12.57 17.86
C ASP A 174 15.84 -12.37 16.42
N ALA A 175 14.92 -12.31 15.45
CA ALA A 175 15.26 -12.07 14.05
C ALA A 175 15.90 -10.69 13.81
N ALA A 176 15.43 -9.66 14.52
CA ALA A 176 16.00 -8.32 14.43
C ALA A 176 17.39 -8.27 15.10
N GLN A 177 17.59 -9.05 16.17
CA GLN A 177 18.85 -9.10 16.91
C GLN A 177 19.89 -10.07 16.32
N ALA A 178 19.50 -10.89 15.34
CA ALA A 178 20.41 -11.77 14.61
C ALA A 178 21.29 -10.98 13.61
N CYS A 179 22.31 -10.30 14.14
CA CYS A 179 23.30 -9.55 13.36
C CYS A 179 24.63 -10.27 13.43
N GLY A 180 25.11 -10.78 12.30
CA GLY A 180 26.08 -11.87 12.26
C GLY A 180 27.34 -11.61 13.10
N GLN A 181 28.05 -10.52 12.82
CA GLN A 181 29.34 -10.20 13.47
C GLN A 181 29.22 -9.25 14.66
N ILE A 182 28.02 -8.76 14.97
CA ILE A 182 27.82 -7.77 16.05
C ILE A 182 27.60 -8.52 17.37
N THR A 183 28.54 -8.35 18.29
CA THR A 183 28.41 -8.86 19.66
C THR A 183 27.67 -7.83 20.53
N GLY A 184 26.43 -8.13 20.90
CA GLY A 184 25.60 -7.26 21.76
C GLY A 184 24.31 -6.82 21.08
N VAL A 185 23.75 -5.71 21.55
CA VAL A 185 22.48 -5.16 21.04
C VAL A 185 22.67 -4.67 19.60
N CYS A 186 21.89 -5.22 18.67
CA CYS A 186 21.97 -4.86 17.26
C CYS A 186 20.99 -3.75 16.89
N ALA A 187 21.52 -2.68 16.30
CA ALA A 187 20.74 -1.65 15.64
C ALA A 187 20.67 -1.88 14.13
N ARG A 188 19.53 -1.50 13.55
CA ARG A 188 19.25 -1.60 12.12
C ARG A 188 18.76 -0.27 11.59
N HIS A 189 18.94 -0.06 10.30
CA HIS A 189 18.33 1.09 9.65
C HIS A 189 16.81 0.99 9.74
N PRO A 190 16.09 2.03 10.20
CA PRO A 190 14.64 2.09 10.11
C PRO A 190 14.21 2.39 8.66
N SER A 191 14.48 1.46 7.74
CA SER A 191 14.21 1.59 6.30
C SER A 191 12.76 1.92 6.01
N GLN A 192 11.83 1.44 6.84
CA GLN A 192 10.42 1.76 6.74
C GLN A 192 10.19 3.28 6.80
N LEU A 193 10.92 4.00 7.66
CA LEU A 193 10.80 5.46 7.73
C LEU A 193 11.42 6.16 6.52
N TYR A 194 12.46 5.57 5.92
CA TYR A 194 13.05 6.09 4.68
C TYR A 194 12.09 5.91 3.51
N GLU A 195 11.49 4.72 3.38
CA GLU A 195 10.48 4.40 2.36
C GLU A 195 9.22 5.26 2.55
N ALA A 196 8.75 5.44 3.79
CA ALA A 196 7.66 6.36 4.12
C ALA A 196 7.97 7.79 3.65
N ALA A 197 9.18 8.29 3.92
CA ALA A 197 9.59 9.62 3.52
C ALA A 197 9.75 9.76 2.00
N LEU A 198 10.42 8.82 1.33
CA LEU A 198 10.79 8.92 -0.08
C LEU A 198 9.65 8.48 -1.02
N GLU A 199 9.16 7.27 -0.85
CA GLU A 199 8.10 6.68 -1.70
C GLU A 199 6.71 7.22 -1.34
N GLY A 200 6.52 7.62 -0.08
CA GLY A 200 5.28 8.19 0.42
C GLY A 200 5.23 9.70 0.26
N LEU A 201 5.97 10.41 1.11
CA LEU A 201 5.85 11.87 1.22
C LEU A 201 6.47 12.62 0.04
N VAL A 202 7.75 12.39 -0.26
CA VAL A 202 8.49 13.12 -1.31
C VAL A 202 7.88 12.82 -2.68
N LEU A 203 7.69 11.55 -3.02
CA LEU A 203 7.05 11.14 -4.27
C LEU A 203 5.61 11.67 -4.36
N GLY A 204 4.82 11.56 -3.29
CA GLY A 204 3.46 12.10 -3.26
C GLY A 204 3.41 13.61 -3.50
N VAL A 205 4.27 14.39 -2.83
CA VAL A 205 4.37 15.84 -3.04
C VAL A 205 4.81 16.16 -4.46
N LEU A 206 5.78 15.44 -5.02
CA LEU A 206 6.23 15.62 -6.40
C LEU A 206 5.10 15.39 -7.40
N LEU A 207 4.39 14.26 -7.30
CA LEU A 207 3.31 13.91 -8.21
C LEU A 207 2.14 14.90 -8.11
N LEU A 208 1.76 15.31 -6.91
CA LEU A 208 0.74 16.34 -6.70
C LEU A 208 1.19 17.70 -7.25
N TYR A 209 2.45 18.08 -7.06
CA TYR A 209 3.00 19.30 -7.65
C TYR A 209 2.95 19.26 -9.19
N LEU A 210 3.36 18.15 -9.80
CA LEU A 210 3.30 17.98 -11.25
C LEU A 210 1.86 18.03 -11.77
N ALA A 211 0.93 17.35 -11.10
CA ALA A 211 -0.49 17.34 -11.45
C ALA A 211 -1.12 18.73 -11.39
N TYR A 212 -0.94 19.45 -10.27
CA TYR A 212 -1.69 20.68 -9.98
C TYR A 212 -0.99 21.97 -10.42
N ARG A 213 0.34 21.98 -10.53
CA ARG A 213 1.12 23.20 -10.85
C ARG A 213 1.82 23.13 -12.20
N ARG A 214 2.11 21.94 -12.72
CA ARG A 214 2.83 21.77 -13.99
C ARG A 214 1.97 21.19 -15.12
N GLY A 215 0.69 20.93 -14.85
CA GLY A 215 -0.25 20.40 -15.84
C GLY A 215 0.10 18.98 -16.29
N GLY A 216 0.76 18.19 -15.43
CA GLY A 216 1.21 16.85 -15.78
C GLY A 216 0.10 15.91 -16.24
N LEU A 217 -1.12 16.07 -15.69
CA LEU A 217 -2.31 15.31 -16.07
C LEU A 217 -2.79 15.58 -17.51
N ARG A 218 -2.27 16.62 -18.20
CA ARG A 218 -2.58 16.89 -19.61
C ARG A 218 -1.82 15.99 -20.57
N TYR A 219 -0.81 15.26 -20.08
CA TYR A 219 0.03 14.36 -20.85
C TYR A 219 -0.19 12.92 -20.36
N PRO A 220 -1.10 12.15 -21.00
CA PRO A 220 -1.45 10.82 -20.53
C PRO A 220 -0.24 9.91 -20.35
N GLY A 221 -0.10 9.33 -19.16
CA GLY A 221 0.97 8.42 -18.77
C GLY A 221 2.20 9.10 -18.16
N LEU A 222 2.27 10.43 -18.12
CA LEU A 222 3.42 11.15 -17.57
C LEU A 222 3.58 10.90 -16.06
N LEU A 223 2.49 10.97 -15.29
CA LEU A 223 2.57 10.82 -13.83
C LEU A 223 2.76 9.36 -13.44
N THR A 224 2.18 8.43 -14.19
CA THR A 224 2.54 7.01 -14.08
C THR A 224 4.02 6.79 -14.38
N GLY A 225 4.56 7.41 -15.43
CA GLY A 225 5.98 7.28 -15.78
C GLY A 225 6.94 7.89 -14.77
N VAL A 226 6.53 8.93 -14.03
CA VAL A 226 7.32 9.50 -12.91
C VAL A 226 7.19 8.67 -11.63
N PHE A 227 6.06 7.98 -11.45
CA PHE A 227 5.84 7.09 -10.32
C PHE A 227 6.67 5.80 -10.40
N LEU A 228 6.89 5.28 -11.62
CA LEU A 228 7.72 4.10 -11.90
C LEU A 228 9.22 4.42 -11.87
#